data_AF-A0A449ADL7-F1
#
_entry.id   AF-A0A449ADL7-F1
#
_cell.length_a   1.000
_cell.length_b   1.000
_cell.length_c   1.000
_cell.angle_alpha   90.00
_cell.angle_beta   90.00
_cell.angle_gamma   90.00
#
_symmetry.space_group_name_H-M   'P 1'
#
loop_
_entity.id
_entity.type
_entity.pdbx_description
1 polymer ?
#
loop_
_entity_poly.entity_id
_entity_poly.type
_entity_poly.pdbx_seq_one_letter_code
_entity_poly.pdbx_strand_id
1 'polypeptide(L)'
;MHRIEMFRIYKPKRNLQDGIKKYAKRPCELLISLVDLKDEVIFGTICFDTTCQNLIRLFESKDYPDLKLHLDKFYKIAKTTLSKNINLYKYQKKVIEITEDKQVEVLKKLQGIFENRHSKFSLTYIYKKNQKPSLFF
;
A
#
# COMPACT_ATOMS: atom_id res chain seq x y z
N MET A 1 -11.22 12.20 11.46
CA MET A 1 -10.71 11.28 10.41
C MET A 1 -9.20 11.35 10.40
N HIS A 2 -8.49 10.22 10.31
CA HIS A 2 -7.03 10.24 10.23
C HIS A 2 -6.56 10.78 8.88
N ARG A 3 -5.60 11.72 8.91
CA ARG A 3 -4.90 12.19 7.71
C ARG A 3 -4.06 11.04 7.15
N ILE A 4 -4.12 10.85 5.84
CA ILE A 4 -3.27 9.88 5.15
C ILE A 4 -1.91 10.54 4.95
N GLU A 5 -0.85 9.87 5.38
CA GLU A 5 0.52 10.36 5.31
C GLU A 5 1.33 9.41 4.43
N MET A 6 2.29 9.96 3.69
CA MET A 6 3.23 9.15 2.91
C MET A 6 4.11 8.31 3.84
N PHE A 7 4.51 7.13 3.36
CA PHE A 7 5.31 6.12 4.09
C PHE A 7 4.69 5.61 5.38
N ARG A 8 3.41 5.93 5.62
CA ARG A 8 2.67 5.45 6.76
C ARG A 8 2.10 4.06 6.50
N ILE A 9 2.27 3.18 7.49
CA ILE A 9 1.81 1.79 7.44
C ILE A 9 0.44 1.66 8.12
N TYR A 10 -0.49 1.03 7.41
CA TYR A 10 -1.87 0.86 7.82
C TYR A 10 -2.29 -0.61 7.78
N LYS A 11 -3.18 -0.98 8.70
CA LYS A 11 -3.86 -2.27 8.67
C LYS A 11 -5.20 -2.11 7.93
N PRO A 12 -5.40 -2.76 6.77
CA PRO A 12 -6.68 -2.71 6.08
C PRO A 12 -7.77 -3.42 6.92
N LYS A 13 -8.98 -2.86 6.92
CA LYS A 13 -10.17 -3.56 7.42
C LYS A 13 -10.55 -4.68 6.44
N ARG A 14 -11.28 -5.68 6.93
CA ARG A 14 -11.63 -6.92 6.19
C ARG A 14 -12.18 -6.64 4.79
N ASN A 15 -13.08 -5.67 4.67
CA ASN A 15 -13.69 -5.31 3.39
C ASN A 15 -12.69 -4.77 2.34
N LEU A 16 -11.65 -4.03 2.75
CA LEU A 16 -10.61 -3.53 1.85
C LEU A 16 -9.64 -4.66 1.52
N GLN A 17 -9.32 -5.48 2.51
CA GLN A 17 -8.51 -6.68 2.35
C GLN A 17 -9.14 -7.64 1.32
N ASP A 18 -10.45 -7.89 1.41
CA ASP A 18 -11.20 -8.72 0.46
C ASP A 18 -11.27 -8.07 -0.93
N GLY A 19 -11.41 -6.74 -1.00
CA GLY A 19 -11.31 -5.99 -2.24
C GLY A 19 -9.97 -6.16 -2.95
N ILE A 20 -8.86 -6.09 -2.19
CA ILE A 20 -7.50 -6.29 -2.70
C ILE A 20 -7.29 -7.74 -3.13
N LYS A 21 -7.75 -8.73 -2.34
CA LYS A 21 -7.63 -10.17 -2.64
C LYS A 21 -8.26 -10.58 -3.97
N LYS A 22 -9.26 -9.84 -4.49
CA LYS A 22 -9.80 -10.09 -5.84
C LYS A 22 -8.78 -9.88 -6.94
N TYR A 23 -7.80 -9.03 -6.69
CA TYR A 23 -6.77 -8.65 -7.66
C TYR A 23 -5.39 -9.20 -7.27
N ALA A 24 -5.18 -9.61 -6.04
CA ALA A 24 -3.93 -10.15 -5.54
C ALA A 24 -4.00 -11.67 -5.43
N LYS A 25 -2.99 -12.37 -5.96
CA LYS A 25 -2.81 -13.82 -5.71
C LYS A 25 -2.41 -14.12 -4.26
N ARG A 26 -2.11 -13.09 -3.45
CA ARG A 26 -1.51 -13.20 -2.12
C ARG A 26 -2.34 -12.47 -1.06
N PRO A 27 -2.26 -12.89 0.21
CA PRO A 27 -2.90 -12.18 1.30
C PRO A 27 -2.28 -10.79 1.48
N CYS A 28 -3.09 -9.73 1.38
CA CYS A 28 -2.69 -8.40 1.79
C CYS A 28 -2.78 -8.28 3.31
N GLU A 29 -1.66 -8.14 4.01
CA GLU A 29 -1.66 -8.05 5.47
C GLU A 29 -1.61 -6.60 5.96
N LEU A 30 -0.80 -5.78 5.28
CA LEU A 30 -0.58 -4.37 5.59
C LEU A 30 -0.49 -3.54 4.30
N LEU A 31 -0.73 -2.24 4.43
CA LEU A 31 -0.63 -1.26 3.35
C LEU A 31 0.36 -0.17 3.73
N ILE A 32 1.07 0.36 2.74
CA ILE A 32 1.91 1.55 2.91
C ILE A 32 1.52 2.60 1.87
N SER A 33 1.32 3.83 2.31
CA SER A 33 1.09 4.98 1.42
C SER A 33 2.40 5.35 0.72
N LEU A 34 2.41 5.40 -0.60
CA LEU A 34 3.63 5.64 -1.38
C LEU A 34 3.62 6.98 -2.13
N VAL A 35 2.46 7.39 -2.65
CA VAL A 35 2.32 8.64 -3.40
C VAL A 35 1.00 9.30 -3.02
N ASP A 36 1.08 10.52 -2.49
CA ASP A 36 -0.09 11.34 -2.21
C ASP A 36 -0.50 12.14 -3.47
N LEU A 37 -1.71 11.91 -3.97
CA LEU A 37 -2.31 12.69 -5.07
C LEU A 37 -3.34 13.65 -4.47
N LYS A 38 -4.04 14.48 -5.28
CA LYS A 38 -5.01 15.44 -4.75
C LYS A 38 -6.13 14.77 -3.90
N ASP A 39 -6.92 13.90 -4.52
CA ASP A 39 -8.06 13.23 -3.88
C ASP A 39 -7.85 11.72 -3.67
N GLU A 40 -6.71 11.23 -4.15
CA GLU A 40 -6.37 9.83 -4.26
C GLU A 40 -4.98 9.59 -3.70
N VAL A 41 -4.62 8.32 -3.56
CA VAL A 41 -3.32 7.93 -3.03
C VAL A 41 -2.98 6.54 -3.58
N ILE A 42 -1.70 6.35 -3.87
CA ILE A 42 -1.15 5.07 -4.34
C ILE A 42 -0.56 4.34 -3.14
N PHE A 43 -0.96 3.08 -2.95
CA PHE A 43 -0.45 2.20 -1.92
C PHE A 43 0.30 1.01 -2.50
N GLY A 44 1.31 0.59 -1.76
CA GLY A 44 1.88 -0.75 -1.90
C GLY A 44 1.35 -1.69 -0.81
N THR A 45 1.50 -2.98 -1.06
CA THR A 45 1.17 -4.03 -0.09
C THR A 45 2.41 -4.51 0.64
N ILE A 46 2.26 -4.73 1.93
CA ILE A 46 3.25 -5.37 2.80
C ILE A 46 2.71 -6.73 3.21
N CYS A 47 3.53 -7.77 3.02
CA CYS A 47 3.25 -9.14 3.42
C CYS A 47 4.43 -9.67 4.24
N PHE A 48 4.17 -10.63 5.13
CA PHE A 48 5.20 -11.33 5.88
C PHE A 48 5.80 -12.52 5.12
N ASP A 49 5.19 -12.93 4.00
CA ASP A 49 5.67 -14.02 3.13
C ASP A 49 6.96 -13.64 2.39
N THR A 50 7.97 -14.52 2.47
CA THR A 50 9.33 -14.34 1.94
C THR A 50 9.54 -14.87 0.52
N THR A 51 8.52 -15.47 -0.11
CA THR A 51 8.66 -16.11 -1.43
C THR A 51 8.71 -15.13 -2.61
N CYS A 52 8.60 -13.81 -2.38
CA CYS A 52 8.62 -12.82 -3.44
C CYS A 52 10.05 -12.38 -3.78
N GLN A 53 10.41 -12.37 -5.07
CA GLN A 53 11.74 -11.93 -5.51
C GLN A 53 11.88 -10.40 -5.59
N ASN A 54 10.78 -9.66 -5.78
CA ASN A 54 10.83 -8.21 -5.98
C ASN A 54 10.26 -7.47 -4.77
N LEU A 55 11.12 -7.23 -3.78
CA LEU A 55 10.75 -6.62 -2.51
C LEU A 55 11.77 -5.58 -1.99
N ILE A 56 11.29 -4.69 -1.12
CA ILE A 56 12.11 -3.77 -0.32
C ILE A 56 11.89 -4.10 1.15
N ARG A 57 12.97 -4.37 1.89
CA ARG A 57 12.90 -4.43 3.35
C ARG A 57 12.77 -3.01 3.89
N LEU A 58 11.62 -2.71 4.48
CA LEU A 58 11.29 -1.40 5.04
C LEU A 58 11.83 -1.23 6.45
N PHE A 59 11.89 -2.32 7.21
CA PHE A 59 12.31 -2.30 8.61
C PHE A 59 12.97 -3.63 8.97
N GLU A 60 14.11 -3.55 9.66
CA GLU A 60 14.83 -4.71 10.17
C GLU A 60 15.00 -4.53 11.68
N SER A 61 14.34 -5.37 12.46
CA SER A 61 14.49 -5.39 13.91
C SER A 61 14.33 -6.80 14.43
N LYS A 62 15.05 -7.10 15.51
CA LYS A 62 14.95 -8.38 16.22
C LYS A 62 13.63 -8.52 16.99
N ASP A 63 12.97 -7.41 17.30
CA ASP A 63 11.79 -7.36 18.17
C ASP A 63 10.46 -7.26 17.40
N TYR A 64 10.53 -7.08 16.07
CA TYR A 64 9.35 -6.87 15.23
C TYR A 64 9.39 -7.71 13.95
N PRO A 65 8.21 -8.00 13.36
CA PRO A 65 8.16 -8.69 12.07
C PRO A 65 8.90 -7.90 11.00
N ASP A 66 9.67 -8.60 10.18
CA ASP A 66 10.35 -8.05 9.00
C ASP A 66 9.28 -7.53 8.02
N LEU A 67 9.26 -6.21 7.80
CA LEU A 67 8.27 -5.55 6.96
C LEU A 67 8.82 -5.41 5.56
N LYS A 68 8.19 -6.10 4.60
CA LYS A 68 8.62 -6.11 3.19
C LYS A 68 7.57 -5.46 2.32
N LEU A 69 7.96 -4.42 1.60
CA LEU A 69 7.15 -3.83 0.53
C LEU A 69 7.33 -4.65 -0.74
N HIS A 70 6.22 -5.14 -1.29
CA HIS A 70 6.22 -5.84 -2.56
C HIS A 70 5.98 -4.85 -3.70
N LEU A 71 6.75 -4.98 -4.78
CA LEU A 71 6.75 -4.04 -5.90
C LEU A 71 6.07 -4.61 -7.16
N ASP A 72 5.25 -5.64 -7.01
CA ASP A 72 4.54 -6.34 -8.10
C ASP A 72 3.20 -5.68 -8.44
N LYS A 73 2.47 -5.22 -7.43
CA LYS A 73 1.17 -4.59 -7.60
C LYS A 73 0.99 -3.38 -6.69
N PHE A 74 0.57 -2.28 -7.29
CA PHE A 74 0.20 -1.05 -6.60
C PHE A 74 -1.29 -0.82 -6.72
N TYR A 75 -1.85 -0.08 -5.76
CA TYR A 75 -3.27 0.17 -5.68
C TYR A 75 -3.56 1.66 -5.59
N LYS A 76 -4.49 2.13 -6.40
CA LYS A 76 -4.98 3.51 -6.37
C LYS A 76 -6.37 3.53 -5.74
N ILE A 77 -6.59 4.43 -4.78
CA ILE A 77 -7.86 4.55 -4.04
C ILE A 77 -8.11 5.98 -3.57
N ALA A 78 -9.37 6.39 -3.53
CA ALA A 78 -9.78 7.69 -3.00
C ALA A 78 -9.47 7.81 -1.50
N LYS A 79 -8.92 8.95 -1.07
CA LYS A 79 -8.53 9.23 0.33
C LYS A 79 -9.70 9.04 1.32
N THR A 80 -10.90 9.48 0.93
CA THR A 80 -12.13 9.35 1.70
C THR A 80 -12.56 7.89 1.88
N THR A 81 -12.35 7.06 0.86
CA THR A 81 -12.65 5.63 0.94
C THR A 81 -11.62 4.92 1.78
N LEU A 82 -10.34 5.18 1.55
CA LEU A 82 -9.29 4.53 2.31
C LEU A 82 -9.41 4.82 3.81
N SER A 83 -9.50 6.09 4.20
CA SER A 83 -9.56 6.51 5.61
C SER A 83 -10.68 5.83 6.42
N LYS A 84 -11.80 5.47 5.78
CA LYS A 84 -12.90 4.71 6.42
C LYS A 84 -12.58 3.22 6.62
N ASN A 85 -11.63 2.68 5.87
CA ASN A 85 -11.36 1.25 5.71
C ASN A 85 -9.95 0.83 6.13
N ILE A 86 -9.23 1.68 6.86
CA ILE A 86 -7.92 1.38 7.44
C ILE A 86 -7.91 1.72 8.93
N ASN A 87 -7.00 1.07 9.65
CA ASN A 87 -6.59 1.45 11.00
C ASN A 87 -5.08 1.67 11.01
N LEU A 88 -4.57 2.46 11.97
CA LEU A 88 -3.13 2.55 12.21
C LEU A 88 -2.58 1.17 12.60
N TYR A 89 -1.40 0.83 12.09
CA TYR A 89 -0.76 -0.42 12.49
C TYR A 89 -0.33 -0.34 13.96
N LYS A 90 -0.64 -1.36 14.77
CA LYS A 90 -0.44 -1.35 16.23
C LYS A 90 1.01 -1.09 16.66
N TYR A 91 1.97 -1.47 15.82
CA TYR A 91 3.38 -1.22 16.08
C TYR A 91 3.89 0.05 15.43
N GLN A 92 3.06 0.91 14.84
CA GLN A 92 3.58 2.09 14.14
C GLN A 92 4.34 3.07 15.08
N LYS A 93 4.02 3.13 16.37
CA LYS A 93 4.80 3.93 17.34
C LYS A 93 6.15 3.30 17.74
N LYS A 94 6.39 2.04 17.34
CA LYS A 94 7.48 1.18 17.80
C LYS A 94 8.37 0.68 16.65
N VAL A 95 7.75 0.36 15.52
CA VAL A 95 8.31 0.36 14.18
C VAL A 95 8.60 1.82 13.90
N ILE A 96 9.85 2.18 14.16
CA ILE A 96 10.45 3.46 13.81
C ILE A 96 9.91 3.85 12.43
N GLU A 97 9.50 5.11 12.30
CA GLU A 97 9.13 5.69 11.01
C GLU A 97 10.15 5.22 9.96
N ILE A 98 9.67 4.83 8.78
CA ILE A 98 10.58 4.42 7.70
C ILE A 98 11.59 5.54 7.55
N THR A 99 12.88 5.23 7.76
CA THR A 99 13.93 6.26 7.79
C THR A 99 13.95 6.99 6.45
N GLU A 100 14.39 8.25 6.43
CA GLU A 100 14.47 9.03 5.20
C GLU A 100 15.24 8.29 4.11
N ASP A 101 16.37 7.65 4.46
CA ASP A 101 17.14 6.81 3.53
C ASP A 101 16.30 5.69 2.90
N LYS A 102 15.45 5.03 3.70
CA LYS A 102 14.55 3.99 3.21
C LYS A 102 13.39 4.56 2.40
N GLN A 103 12.87 5.72 2.74
CA GLN A 103 11.88 6.43 1.91
C GLN A 103 12.48 6.75 0.54
N VAL A 104 13.71 7.25 0.49
CA VAL A 104 14.45 7.53 -0.76
C VAL A 104 14.71 6.25 -1.55
N GLU A 105 15.11 5.14 -0.91
CA GLU A 105 15.28 3.84 -1.58
C GLU A 105 13.97 3.38 -2.22
N VAL A 106 12.85 3.48 -1.50
CA VAL A 106 11.51 3.15 -2.00
C VAL A 106 11.17 4.00 -3.21
N LEU A 107 11.34 5.32 -3.14
CA LEU A 107 11.05 6.23 -4.25
C LEU A 107 11.91 5.95 -5.49
N LYS A 108 13.22 5.72 -5.33
CA LYS A 108 14.12 5.38 -6.45
C LYS A 108 13.71 4.08 -7.14
N LYS A 109 13.34 3.05 -6.36
CA LYS A 109 12.86 1.78 -6.93
C LYS A 109 11.51 1.94 -7.63
N LEU A 110 10.60 2.72 -7.06
CA LEU A 110 9.33 3.06 -7.71
C LEU A 110 9.57 3.79 -9.03
N GLN A 111 10.41 4.82 -9.02
CA GLN A 111 10.79 5.57 -10.22
C GLN A 111 11.31 4.63 -11.31
N GLY A 112 12.31 3.78 -10.99
CA GLY A 112 12.86 2.83 -11.97
C GLY A 112 11.83 1.84 -12.51
N ILE A 113 10.83 1.45 -11.70
CA ILE A 113 9.72 0.61 -12.16
C ILE A 113 8.84 1.36 -13.16
N PHE A 114 8.44 2.60 -12.86
CA PHE A 114 7.58 3.40 -13.72
C PHE A 114 8.28 3.86 -15.00
N GLU A 115 9.59 4.05 -14.98
CA GLU A 115 10.39 4.45 -16.15
C GLU A 115 10.71 3.27 -17.08
N ASN A 116 10.83 2.06 -16.54
CA ASN A 116 11.17 0.88 -17.32
C ASN A 116 9.92 0.25 -17.97
N ARG A 117 9.79 0.44 -19.29
CA ARG A 117 8.69 -0.11 -20.12
C ARG A 117 8.59 -1.64 -20.11
N HIS A 118 9.64 -2.35 -19.67
CA HIS A 118 9.66 -3.82 -19.57
C HIS A 118 9.33 -4.33 -18.16
N SER A 119 9.20 -3.46 -17.17
CA SER A 119 8.83 -3.85 -15.81
C SER A 119 7.42 -4.45 -15.78
N LYS A 120 7.30 -5.68 -15.29
CA LYS A 120 6.00 -6.34 -15.06
C LYS A 120 5.40 -5.84 -13.74
N PHE A 121 4.88 -4.62 -13.73
CA PHE A 121 4.08 -4.09 -12.62
C PHE A 121 2.66 -3.76 -13.06
N SER A 122 1.73 -3.69 -12.11
CA SER A 122 0.35 -3.30 -12.39
C SER A 122 -0.16 -2.28 -11.37
N LEU A 123 -0.79 -1.21 -11.86
CA LEU A 123 -1.53 -0.26 -11.05
C LEU A 123 -3.02 -0.64 -11.11
N THR A 124 -3.56 -1.12 -10.00
CA THR A 124 -4.96 -1.55 -9.89
C THR A 124 -5.79 -0.48 -9.19
N TYR A 125 -6.90 -0.07 -9.80
CA TYR A 125 -7.82 0.85 -9.15
C TYR A 125 -8.79 0.10 -8.22
N ILE A 126 -8.87 0.50 -6.95
CA ILE A 126 -9.82 -0.05 -5.98
C ILE A 126 -10.99 0.93 -5.78
N TYR A 127 -12.11 0.65 -6.45
CA TYR A 127 -13.38 1.26 -6.10
C TYR A 127 -14.11 0.37 -5.09
N LYS A 128 -14.41 0.90 -3.89
CA LYS A 128 -15.46 0.28 -3.07
C LYS A 128 -16.79 0.68 -3.71
N LYS A 129 -17.51 -0.29 -4.30
CA LYS A 129 -18.89 -0.12 -4.80
C LYS A 129 -19.70 0.58 -3.71
N ASN A 130 -19.90 1.87 -3.86
CA ASN A 130 -20.79 2.69 -3.05
C ASN A 130 -21.28 3.88 -3.89
N GLN A 131 -21.61 3.61 -5.14
CA GLN A 131 -22.51 4.44 -5.91
C GLN A 131 -23.43 3.48 -6.67
N LYS A 132 -24.72 3.53 -6.36
CA LYS A 132 -25.73 3.15 -7.35
C LYS A 132 -25.37 3.94 -8.61
N PRO A 133 -25.40 3.34 -9.82
CA PRO A 133 -25.40 4.16 -11.01
C PRO A 133 -26.56 5.15 -10.84
N SER A 134 -26.26 6.44 -10.72
CA SER A 134 -27.27 7.46 -10.93
C SER A 134 -27.62 7.34 -12.41
N LEU A 135 -28.69 6.61 -12.70
CA LEU A 135 -29.44 6.77 -13.92
C LEU A 135 -29.88 8.24 -13.94
N PHE A 136 -29.11 9.08 -14.61
CA PHE A 136 -29.64 10.31 -15.15
C PHE A 136 -30.13 9.97 -16.55
N PHE A 137 -31.45 10.06 -16.68
CA PHE A 137 -32.21 10.09 -17.93
C PHE A 137 -31.84 11.33 -18.75
#